data_AF-A0A1H7WJS5-F1
#
_entry.id   AF-A0A1H7WJS5-F1
#
_cell.length_a   1.000
_cell.length_b   1.000
_cell.length_c   1.000
_cell.angle_alpha   90.00
_cell.angle_beta   90.00
_cell.angle_gamma   90.00
#
_symmetry.space_group_name_H-M   'P 1'
#
loop_
_entity.id
_entity.type
_entity.pdbx_description
1 polymer ?
#
loop_
_entity_poly.entity_id
_entity_poly.type
_entity_poly.pdbx_seq_one_letter_code
_entity_poly.pdbx_strand_id
1 'polypeptide(L)'
;MTDELESFLRTEFGHAAERAPKAPPRLPSEVISRSNRRRTRRNALVAGVCVTAIALPIGLISTRGTAGGDAATGADVSKITSTPRFPVKDYTGDEFRIGDVLLVDNPSQRRPISLWYARTDDGAALCKRVKSRTGSGSAECGRPLRAEEATEQGSTETFPSPATGLLMYFGTARDGIARVTALTGGGKVTGTIHRPKGAPQGIWTVTVPSDTRVTAYEFAGRDGETITRIDRQQGGVPPEARAEPVGATVEMPGKLVVGLYETPDKTLVWKLNGQAVGRVHSLTPGGAAIGRGGSDKPLIDMDGRPMNVQLGDHKEHWFGITSTKTARVELVFPDGTTVKARTRPDPWKVGGFRLFAGTQRHTDDLYRDGFRIIGYSRDGAELWQEDHGKS
;
A
#
# COMPACT_ATOMS: atom_id res chain seq x y z
N MET A 1 -19.12 -5.84 26.66
CA MET A 1 -18.50 -6.82 25.74
C MET A 1 -19.63 -7.76 25.33
N THR A 2 -19.79 -8.09 24.06
CA THR A 2 -20.83 -9.05 23.62
C THR A 2 -20.31 -10.48 23.81
N ASP A 3 -21.18 -11.41 24.20
CA ASP A 3 -20.82 -12.81 24.49
C ASP A 3 -20.18 -13.51 23.27
N GLU A 4 -20.50 -13.05 22.05
CA GLU A 4 -19.95 -13.56 20.80
C GLU A 4 -18.46 -13.27 20.61
N LEU A 5 -17.99 -12.06 20.97
CA LEU A 5 -16.56 -11.72 20.88
C LEU A 5 -15.73 -12.51 21.89
N GLU A 6 -16.30 -12.74 23.08
CA GLU A 6 -15.65 -13.57 24.10
C GLU A 6 -15.57 -15.03 23.63
N SER A 7 -16.63 -15.55 23.01
CA SER A 7 -16.67 -16.89 22.42
C SER A 7 -15.61 -17.04 21.31
N PHE A 8 -15.54 -16.08 20.37
CA PHE A 8 -14.54 -16.07 19.30
C PHE A 8 -13.10 -16.07 19.84
N LEU A 9 -12.79 -15.21 20.81
CA LEU A 9 -11.46 -15.15 21.41
C LEU A 9 -11.11 -16.44 22.17
N ARG A 10 -12.06 -17.06 22.86
CA ARG A 10 -11.84 -18.37 23.52
C ARG A 10 -11.51 -19.46 22.51
N THR A 11 -12.20 -19.49 21.37
CA THR A 11 -11.94 -20.46 20.29
C THR A 11 -10.57 -20.24 19.66
N GLU A 12 -10.22 -19.00 19.30
CA GLU A 12 -8.91 -18.69 18.71
C GLU A 12 -7.75 -18.94 19.67
N PHE A 13 -7.87 -18.57 20.95
CA PHE A 13 -6.84 -18.87 21.94
C PHE A 13 -6.76 -20.37 22.28
N GLY A 14 -7.87 -21.10 22.19
CA GLY A 14 -7.90 -22.56 22.28
C GLY A 14 -7.07 -23.20 21.18
N HIS A 15 -7.32 -22.83 19.92
CA HIS A 15 -6.55 -23.34 18.77
C HIS A 15 -5.09 -22.91 18.79
N ALA A 16 -4.77 -21.71 19.26
CA ALA A 16 -3.40 -21.26 19.41
C ALA A 16 -2.64 -22.06 20.49
N ALA A 17 -3.33 -22.46 21.58
CA ALA A 17 -2.75 -23.29 22.63
C ALA A 17 -2.47 -24.74 22.15
N GLU A 18 -3.33 -25.30 21.30
CA GLU A 18 -3.12 -26.62 20.67
C GLU A 18 -1.85 -26.66 19.81
N ARG A 19 -1.46 -25.54 19.18
CA ARG A 19 -0.26 -25.41 18.34
C ARG A 19 1.02 -25.10 19.14
N ALA A 20 0.93 -24.92 20.45
CA ALA A 20 2.05 -24.57 21.32
C ALA A 20 2.20 -25.57 22.48
N PRO A 21 2.68 -26.81 22.23
CA PRO A 21 2.68 -27.90 23.20
C PRO A 21 3.56 -27.67 24.45
N LYS A 22 4.38 -26.60 24.46
CA LYS A 22 5.20 -26.18 25.60
C LYS A 22 4.61 -25.00 26.38
N ALA A 23 3.44 -24.49 25.99
CA ALA A 23 2.78 -23.43 26.73
C ALA A 23 2.17 -24.00 28.02
N PRO A 24 2.32 -23.33 29.17
CA PRO A 24 1.65 -23.73 30.40
C PRO A 24 0.13 -23.84 30.16
N PRO A 25 -0.55 -24.91 30.63
CA PRO A 25 -1.98 -25.15 30.37
C PRO A 25 -2.91 -24.04 30.91
N ARG A 26 -2.39 -23.13 31.74
CA ARG A 26 -3.12 -21.96 32.28
C ARG A 26 -2.84 -20.65 31.55
N LEU A 27 -1.97 -20.65 30.54
CA LEU A 27 -1.58 -19.43 29.82
C LEU A 27 -2.78 -18.67 29.20
N PRO A 28 -3.76 -19.34 28.55
CA PRO A 28 -4.90 -18.63 27.96
C PRO A 28 -5.79 -17.94 29.01
N SER A 29 -6.09 -18.62 30.12
CA SER A 29 -6.90 -18.07 31.21
C SER A 29 -6.17 -16.99 32.01
N GLU A 30 -4.84 -17.10 32.15
CA GLU A 30 -4.00 -16.06 32.73
C GLU A 30 -3.92 -14.80 31.85
N VAL A 31 -3.79 -14.94 30.53
CA VAL A 31 -3.79 -13.79 29.61
C VAL A 31 -5.14 -13.07 29.62
N ILE A 32 -6.25 -13.82 29.59
CA ILE A 32 -7.61 -13.25 29.67
C ILE A 32 -7.82 -12.54 31.00
N SER A 33 -7.46 -13.15 32.13
CA SER A 33 -7.61 -12.53 33.45
C SER A 33 -6.73 -11.29 33.64
N ARG A 34 -5.48 -11.31 33.15
CA ARG A 34 -4.57 -10.14 33.21
C ARG A 34 -5.07 -8.99 32.33
N SER A 35 -5.64 -9.31 31.17
CA SER A 35 -6.28 -8.33 30.28
C SER A 35 -7.50 -7.70 30.94
N ASN A 36 -8.40 -8.51 31.50
CA ASN A 36 -9.59 -8.04 32.20
C ASN A 36 -9.24 -7.16 33.42
N ARG A 37 -8.18 -7.51 34.16
CA ARG A 37 -7.69 -6.73 35.31
C ARG A 37 -7.08 -5.37 34.91
N ARG A 38 -6.38 -5.30 33.77
CA ARG A 38 -5.87 -4.03 33.22
C ARG A 38 -7.00 -3.13 32.74
N ARG A 39 -8.02 -3.70 32.09
CA ARG A 39 -9.18 -2.94 31.59
C ARG A 39 -10.05 -2.41 32.72
N THR A 40 -10.32 -3.20 33.76
CA THR A 40 -11.07 -2.73 34.94
C THR A 40 -10.35 -1.61 35.67
N ARG A 41 -9.01 -1.68 35.84
CA ARG A 41 -8.22 -0.57 36.40
C ARG A 41 -8.28 0.70 35.55
N ARG A 42 -8.26 0.56 34.22
CA ARG A 42 -8.35 1.70 33.30
C ARG A 42 -9.73 2.37 33.32
N ASN A 43 -10.80 1.57 33.38
CA ASN A 43 -12.17 2.07 33.48
C ASN A 43 -12.46 2.72 34.84
N ALA A 44 -11.88 2.22 35.93
CA ALA A 44 -11.99 2.83 37.26
C ALA A 44 -11.30 4.22 37.31
N LEU A 45 -10.17 4.39 36.63
CA LEU A 45 -9.49 5.69 36.52
C LEU A 45 -10.31 6.72 35.72
N VAL A 46 -10.96 6.31 34.63
CA VAL A 46 -11.81 7.20 33.82
C VAL A 46 -13.06 7.62 34.59
N ALA A 47 -13.67 6.70 35.35
CA ALA A 47 -14.82 7.03 36.20
C ALA A 47 -14.44 8.00 37.34
N GLY A 48 -13.22 7.90 37.90
CA GLY A 48 -12.73 8.82 38.93
C GLY A 48 -12.51 10.26 38.47
N VAL A 49 -12.13 10.46 37.20
CA VAL A 49 -11.93 11.80 36.60
C VAL A 49 -13.27 12.51 36.34
N CYS A 50 -14.35 11.75 36.06
CA CYS A 50 -15.67 12.34 35.87
C CYS A 50 -16.33 12.82 37.18
N VAL A 51 -15.96 12.27 38.33
CA VAL A 51 -16.56 12.66 39.63
C VAL A 51 -15.88 13.89 40.25
N THR A 52 -14.64 14.20 39.87
CA THR A 52 -13.93 15.40 40.37
C THR A 52 -14.30 16.70 39.64
N ALA A 53 -15.03 16.63 38.52
CA ALA A 53 -15.41 17.81 37.72
C ALA A 53 -16.71 18.51 38.15
N ILE A 54 -17.44 18.02 39.17
CA ILE A 54 -18.77 18.53 39.55
C ILE A 54 -18.76 19.26 40.92
N ALA A 55 -17.59 19.55 41.51
CA ALA A 55 -17.54 20.14 42.85
C ALA A 55 -16.65 21.38 42.97
N LEU A 56 -17.00 22.49 42.29
CA LEU A 56 -16.64 23.85 42.72
C LEU A 56 -17.72 24.88 42.29
N PRO A 57 -18.38 25.59 43.23
CA PRO A 57 -19.32 26.66 42.91
C PRO A 57 -18.67 28.06 42.91
N ILE A 58 -19.01 28.83 41.88
CA ILE A 58 -19.35 30.27 41.78
C ILE A 58 -18.68 31.26 42.77
N GLY A 59 -17.95 32.24 42.21
CA GLY A 59 -17.60 33.49 42.91
C GLY A 59 -16.90 34.58 42.09
N LEU A 60 -17.70 35.54 41.60
CA LEU A 60 -17.44 37.00 41.47
C LEU A 60 -16.50 37.61 40.38
N ILE A 61 -17.15 38.40 39.50
CA ILE A 61 -16.92 39.83 39.14
C ILE A 61 -15.71 40.28 38.28
N SER A 62 -16.07 40.75 37.07
CA SER A 62 -15.61 41.89 36.23
C SER A 62 -14.13 42.33 36.14
N THR A 63 -13.63 42.52 34.91
CA THR A 63 -13.37 43.86 34.31
C THR A 63 -13.02 43.80 32.82
N ARG A 64 -13.41 44.88 32.12
CA ARG A 64 -13.07 45.36 30.77
C ARG A 64 -11.62 45.13 30.32
N GLY A 65 -11.44 44.89 29.01
CA GLY A 65 -10.31 45.46 28.26
C GLY A 65 -9.72 44.61 27.13
N THR A 66 -10.11 44.93 25.89
CA THR A 66 -9.33 44.92 24.63
C THR A 66 -8.55 43.69 24.15
N ALA A 67 -8.83 43.34 22.88
CA ALA A 67 -7.91 42.85 21.85
C ALA A 67 -7.27 41.46 22.00
N GLY A 68 -7.61 40.57 21.06
CA GLY A 68 -6.91 39.30 20.83
C GLY A 68 -7.89 38.25 20.30
N GLY A 69 -7.92 38.05 18.98
CA GLY A 69 -8.65 36.95 18.39
C GLY A 69 -7.99 35.62 18.79
N ASP A 70 -8.74 34.78 19.50
CA ASP A 70 -8.40 33.38 19.73
C ASP A 70 -9.51 32.51 19.14
N ALA A 71 -9.12 31.77 18.10
CA ALA A 71 -9.93 30.72 17.51
C ALA A 71 -10.05 29.56 18.50
N ALA A 72 -11.21 29.46 19.15
CA ALA A 72 -11.58 28.28 19.91
C ALA A 72 -11.71 27.09 18.96
N THR A 73 -10.64 26.29 18.90
CA THR A 73 -10.62 24.99 18.22
C THR A 73 -11.46 24.03 19.06
N GLY A 74 -12.74 23.90 18.70
CA GLY A 74 -13.61 22.86 19.24
C GLY A 74 -13.09 21.50 18.79
N ALA A 75 -12.40 20.78 19.68
CA ALA A 75 -12.03 19.40 19.47
C ALA A 75 -13.31 18.55 19.53
N ASP A 76 -13.91 18.32 18.37
CA ASP A 76 -15.00 17.37 18.21
C ASP A 76 -14.41 15.95 18.28
N VAL A 77 -14.40 15.39 19.49
CA VAL A 77 -13.99 14.01 19.74
C VAL A 77 -15.10 13.09 19.26
N SER A 78 -15.20 12.93 17.94
CA SER A 78 -16.01 11.88 17.34
C SER A 78 -15.52 10.53 17.85
N LYS A 79 -16.29 9.94 18.78
CA LYS A 79 -16.15 8.56 19.23
C LYS A 79 -16.24 7.65 18.02
N ILE A 80 -15.10 7.20 17.51
CA ILE A 80 -15.02 6.09 16.56
C ILE A 80 -15.50 4.85 17.29
N THR A 81 -16.80 4.59 17.19
CA THR A 81 -17.41 3.35 17.66
C THR A 81 -17.08 2.31 16.61
N SER A 82 -15.91 1.66 16.74
CA SER A 82 -15.51 0.56 15.87
C SER A 82 -16.42 -0.63 16.15
N THR A 83 -17.51 -0.76 15.39
CA THR A 83 -18.28 -1.99 15.33
C THR A 83 -17.35 -3.13 14.91
N PRO A 84 -17.41 -4.30 15.57
CA PRO A 84 -16.63 -5.46 15.14
C PRO A 84 -16.99 -5.79 13.70
N ARG A 85 -16.06 -5.59 12.77
CA ARG A 85 -16.22 -6.08 11.40
C ARG A 85 -15.90 -7.57 11.43
N PHE A 86 -16.90 -8.40 11.13
CA PHE A 86 -16.67 -9.80 10.78
C PHE A 86 -15.57 -9.87 9.70
N PRO A 87 -14.70 -10.89 9.72
CA PRO A 87 -13.69 -11.04 8.67
C PRO A 87 -14.40 -11.05 7.32
N VAL A 88 -13.96 -10.16 6.41
CA VAL A 88 -14.50 -10.09 5.06
C VAL A 88 -14.24 -11.44 4.40
N LYS A 89 -15.29 -12.10 3.94
CA LYS A 89 -15.21 -13.38 3.23
C LYS A 89 -14.39 -13.20 1.96
N ASP A 90 -13.39 -14.06 1.77
CA ASP A 90 -12.53 -14.04 0.58
C ASP A 90 -13.20 -14.80 -0.57
N TYR A 91 -13.61 -14.06 -1.61
CA TYR A 91 -14.25 -14.61 -2.81
C TYR A 91 -13.27 -14.87 -3.96
N THR A 92 -11.96 -14.79 -3.71
CA THR A 92 -10.94 -14.92 -4.76
C THR A 92 -10.53 -16.37 -5.04
N GLY A 93 -11.06 -17.33 -4.27
CA GLY A 93 -10.88 -18.76 -4.45
C GLY A 93 -11.57 -19.31 -5.71
N ASP A 94 -11.04 -20.43 -6.23
CA ASP A 94 -11.55 -21.07 -7.45
C ASP A 94 -12.97 -21.62 -7.28
N GLU A 95 -13.37 -21.95 -6.05
CA GLU A 95 -14.72 -22.42 -5.69
C GLU A 95 -15.81 -21.37 -5.93
N PHE A 96 -15.44 -20.08 -5.97
CA PHE A 96 -16.37 -18.99 -6.28
C PHE A 96 -16.35 -18.59 -7.75
N ARG A 97 -15.41 -19.11 -8.55
CA ARG A 97 -15.19 -18.65 -9.93
C ARG A 97 -16.38 -18.94 -10.85
N ILE A 98 -16.67 -17.98 -11.71
CA ILE A 98 -17.68 -18.03 -12.77
C ILE A 98 -16.97 -17.85 -14.11
N GLY A 99 -17.01 -18.89 -14.95
CA GLY A 99 -16.41 -18.89 -16.27
C GLY A 99 -14.87 -19.02 -16.27
N ASP A 100 -14.30 -18.79 -17.44
CA ASP A 100 -12.86 -18.86 -17.69
C ASP A 100 -12.11 -17.64 -17.15
N VAL A 101 -10.85 -17.85 -16.76
CA VAL A 101 -9.93 -16.78 -16.36
C VAL A 101 -9.38 -16.10 -17.61
N LEU A 102 -9.50 -14.79 -17.67
CA LEU A 102 -8.81 -13.96 -18.65
C LEU A 102 -7.39 -13.66 -18.15
N LEU A 103 -6.38 -14.09 -18.90
CA LEU A 103 -4.99 -13.72 -18.67
C LEU A 103 -4.58 -12.62 -19.66
N VAL A 104 -4.19 -11.46 -19.16
CA VAL A 104 -3.67 -10.35 -19.99
C VAL A 104 -2.35 -9.83 -19.43
N ASP A 105 -1.57 -9.17 -20.27
CA ASP A 105 -0.33 -8.53 -19.85
C ASP A 105 -0.63 -7.27 -19.02
N ASN A 106 -0.05 -7.17 -17.82
CA ASN A 106 -0.06 -5.94 -17.03
C ASN A 106 1.07 -5.02 -17.51
N PRO A 107 0.75 -3.92 -18.21
CA PRO A 107 1.77 -3.05 -18.77
C PRO A 107 2.52 -2.25 -17.68
N SER A 108 1.95 -2.07 -16.48
CA SER A 108 2.61 -1.37 -15.36
C SER A 108 3.78 -2.15 -14.77
N GLN A 109 3.75 -3.49 -14.86
CA GLN A 109 4.73 -4.35 -14.19
C GLN A 109 5.42 -5.35 -15.12
N ARG A 110 5.02 -5.43 -16.40
CA ARG A 110 5.49 -6.47 -17.35
C ARG A 110 5.32 -7.88 -16.75
N ARG A 111 4.16 -8.12 -16.15
CA ARG A 111 3.76 -9.41 -15.57
C ARG A 111 2.32 -9.72 -15.96
N PRO A 112 1.88 -10.98 -16.00
CA PRO A 112 0.48 -11.27 -16.25
C PRO A 112 -0.42 -10.77 -15.12
N ILE A 113 -1.63 -10.32 -15.47
CA ILE A 113 -2.74 -10.11 -14.55
C ILE A 113 -3.88 -11.04 -14.95
N SER A 114 -4.44 -11.73 -13.97
CA SER A 114 -5.60 -12.59 -14.16
C SER A 114 -6.86 -11.83 -13.77
N LEU A 115 -7.88 -11.89 -14.62
CA LEU A 115 -9.20 -11.30 -14.40
C LEU A 115 -10.26 -12.41 -14.54
N TRP A 116 -11.19 -12.51 -13.59
CA TRP A 116 -12.28 -13.50 -13.64
C TRP A 116 -13.49 -12.99 -12.88
N TYR A 117 -14.65 -13.61 -13.10
CA TYR A 117 -15.83 -13.33 -12.28
C TYR A 117 -15.92 -14.31 -11.12
N ALA A 118 -16.35 -13.84 -9.95
CA ALA A 118 -16.64 -14.70 -8.80
C ALA A 118 -18.07 -14.49 -8.28
N ARG A 119 -18.67 -15.52 -7.68
CA ARG A 119 -19.95 -15.47 -6.98
C ARG A 119 -19.71 -14.95 -5.56
N THR A 120 -20.25 -13.78 -5.27
CA THR A 120 -20.28 -13.18 -3.93
C THR A 120 -21.68 -13.28 -3.33
N ASP A 121 -21.81 -12.96 -2.04
CA ASP A 121 -23.13 -12.92 -1.37
C ASP A 121 -24.07 -11.84 -2.01
N ASP A 122 -23.50 -10.81 -2.64
CA ASP A 122 -24.23 -9.70 -3.29
C ASP A 122 -24.37 -9.88 -4.82
N GLY A 123 -24.00 -11.03 -5.37
CA GLY A 123 -24.04 -11.34 -6.81
C GLY A 123 -22.66 -11.59 -7.43
N ALA A 124 -22.57 -11.60 -8.75
CA ALA A 124 -21.27 -11.75 -9.43
C ALA A 124 -20.40 -10.51 -9.21
N ALA A 125 -19.08 -10.65 -9.10
CA ALA A 125 -18.14 -9.53 -9.06
C ALA A 125 -16.94 -9.81 -9.96
N LEU A 126 -16.32 -8.77 -10.55
CA LEU A 126 -15.07 -8.92 -11.28
C LEU A 126 -13.91 -8.92 -10.28
N CYS A 127 -13.12 -9.99 -10.30
CA CYS A 127 -11.94 -10.15 -9.46
C CYS A 127 -10.66 -10.06 -10.29
N LYS A 128 -9.57 -9.70 -9.63
CA LYS A 128 -8.24 -9.64 -10.22
C LYS A 128 -7.23 -10.34 -9.33
N ARG A 129 -6.18 -10.86 -9.96
CA ARG A 129 -4.98 -11.38 -9.31
C ARG A 129 -3.77 -10.81 -10.03
N VAL A 130 -2.90 -10.17 -9.27
CA VAL A 130 -1.64 -9.63 -9.77
C VAL A 130 -0.49 -10.32 -9.06
N LYS A 131 0.60 -10.56 -9.80
CA LYS A 131 1.88 -10.94 -9.23
C LYS A 131 2.81 -9.74 -9.37
N SER A 132 3.29 -9.23 -8.24
CA SER A 132 4.24 -8.13 -8.20
C SER A 132 5.58 -8.55 -8.80
N ARG A 133 6.42 -7.57 -9.12
CA ARG A 133 7.81 -7.83 -9.54
C ARG A 133 8.61 -8.58 -8.48
N THR A 134 8.33 -8.39 -7.19
CA THR A 134 9.01 -9.12 -6.10
C THR A 134 8.49 -10.55 -5.91
N GLY A 135 7.52 -10.98 -6.73
CA GLY A 135 6.92 -12.31 -6.67
C GLY A 135 5.73 -12.43 -5.71
N SER A 136 5.44 -11.40 -4.91
CA SER A 136 4.27 -11.37 -4.04
C SER A 136 2.98 -11.27 -4.86
N GLY A 137 2.02 -12.12 -4.56
CA GLY A 137 0.69 -12.09 -5.18
C GLY A 137 -0.30 -11.29 -4.34
N SER A 138 -1.25 -10.64 -4.99
CA SER A 138 -2.48 -10.20 -4.35
C SER A 138 -3.67 -10.57 -5.23
N ALA A 139 -4.79 -10.86 -4.60
CA ALA A 139 -6.07 -11.05 -5.26
C ALA A 139 -7.13 -10.24 -4.53
N GLU A 140 -8.04 -9.64 -5.28
CA GLU A 140 -9.18 -8.92 -4.73
C GLU A 140 -10.34 -8.92 -5.72
N CYS A 141 -11.56 -8.80 -5.19
CA CYS A 141 -12.76 -8.62 -5.98
C CYS A 141 -13.24 -7.17 -5.90
N GLY A 142 -13.67 -6.65 -7.05
CA GLY A 142 -14.30 -5.35 -7.14
C GLY A 142 -15.73 -5.37 -6.61
N ARG A 143 -16.49 -4.34 -6.97
CA ARG A 143 -17.90 -4.24 -6.60
C ARG A 143 -18.74 -5.28 -7.35
N PRO A 144 -19.84 -5.78 -6.74
CA PRO A 144 -20.79 -6.64 -7.43
C PRO A 144 -21.34 -5.99 -8.70
N LEU A 145 -21.63 -6.82 -9.69
CA LEU A 145 -22.27 -6.42 -10.94
C LEU A 145 -23.69 -5.95 -10.66
N ARG A 146 -24.08 -4.90 -11.36
CA ARG A 146 -25.37 -4.24 -11.24
C ARG A 146 -25.98 -4.08 -12.64
N ALA A 147 -27.01 -3.24 -12.74
CA ALA A 147 -27.79 -3.08 -13.97
C ALA A 147 -27.08 -2.27 -15.07
N GLU A 148 -25.93 -1.67 -14.80
CA GLU A 148 -25.22 -0.79 -15.74
C GLU A 148 -24.75 -1.55 -16.99
N GLU A 149 -24.70 -0.83 -18.12
CA GLU A 149 -24.22 -1.34 -19.40
C GLU A 149 -22.72 -1.64 -19.38
N ALA A 150 -21.96 -0.81 -18.67
CA ALA A 150 -20.54 -1.03 -18.40
C ALA A 150 -20.18 -0.46 -17.04
N THR A 151 -19.07 -0.93 -16.48
CA THR A 151 -18.51 -0.39 -15.23
C THR A 151 -17.00 -0.36 -15.29
N GLU A 152 -16.37 0.68 -14.72
CA GLU A 152 -14.96 0.64 -14.33
C GLU A 152 -14.84 -0.14 -13.00
N GLN A 153 -13.92 -1.10 -12.97
CA GLN A 153 -13.70 -1.97 -11.81
C GLN A 153 -12.31 -1.83 -11.21
N GLY A 154 -11.34 -1.33 -11.97
CA GLY A 154 -10.03 -1.02 -11.43
C GLY A 154 -9.03 -0.55 -12.48
N SER A 155 -7.81 -0.33 -12.00
CA SER A 155 -6.67 0.04 -12.81
C SER A 155 -5.39 -0.57 -12.24
N THR A 156 -4.34 -0.52 -13.04
CA THR A 156 -2.95 -0.79 -12.62
C THR A 156 -2.20 0.52 -12.29
N GLU A 157 -2.96 1.59 -12.05
CA GLU A 157 -2.46 2.88 -11.60
C GLU A 157 -1.90 2.74 -10.19
N THR A 158 -0.66 3.18 -10.03
CA THR A 158 0.03 3.23 -8.75
C THR A 158 0.61 4.61 -8.55
N PHE A 159 0.88 4.95 -7.30
CA PHE A 159 1.74 6.07 -6.97
C PHE A 159 3.02 5.57 -6.29
N PRO A 160 4.20 5.96 -6.79
CA PRO A 160 4.42 6.72 -8.04
C PRO A 160 4.03 5.93 -9.30
N SER A 161 3.97 6.64 -10.43
CA SER A 161 3.68 6.02 -11.73
C SER A 161 4.70 4.92 -12.05
N PRO A 162 4.28 3.82 -12.70
CA PRO A 162 5.17 2.70 -12.96
C PRO A 162 6.31 3.08 -13.89
N ALA A 163 7.48 2.46 -13.69
CA ALA A 163 8.68 2.71 -14.48
C ALA A 163 8.52 2.38 -15.98
N THR A 164 7.54 1.54 -16.33
CA THR A 164 7.21 1.18 -17.71
C THR A 164 6.54 2.33 -18.47
N GLY A 165 6.01 3.34 -17.77
CA GLY A 165 5.32 4.47 -18.38
C GLY A 165 3.94 4.14 -18.94
N LEU A 166 3.36 2.98 -18.60
CA LEU A 166 2.07 2.52 -19.10
C LEU A 166 1.15 2.09 -17.95
N LEU A 167 -0.15 2.34 -18.12
CA LEU A 167 -1.21 1.95 -17.21
C LEU A 167 -2.30 1.19 -17.96
N MET A 168 -2.96 0.24 -17.31
CA MET A 168 -4.15 -0.44 -17.80
C MET A 168 -5.35 -0.12 -16.91
N TYR A 169 -6.47 0.21 -17.54
CA TYR A 169 -7.78 0.30 -16.91
C TYR A 169 -8.62 -0.88 -17.35
N PHE A 170 -9.48 -1.39 -16.47
CA PHE A 170 -10.33 -2.52 -16.78
C PHE A 170 -11.68 -2.46 -16.06
N GLY A 171 -12.62 -3.21 -16.62
CA GLY A 171 -13.97 -3.25 -16.11
C GLY A 171 -14.86 -4.23 -16.83
N THR A 172 -16.17 -4.09 -16.66
CA THR A 172 -17.16 -5.00 -17.26
C THR A 172 -17.99 -4.28 -18.31
N ALA A 173 -18.46 -5.04 -19.30
CA ALA A 173 -19.30 -4.57 -20.41
C ALA A 173 -20.34 -5.63 -20.76
N ARG A 174 -21.61 -5.23 -20.95
CA ARG A 174 -22.69 -6.11 -21.40
C ARG A 174 -22.50 -6.55 -22.86
N ASP A 175 -23.24 -7.59 -23.26
CA ASP A 175 -23.11 -8.24 -24.57
C ASP A 175 -23.33 -7.30 -25.76
N GLY A 176 -24.19 -6.29 -25.59
CA GLY A 176 -24.47 -5.27 -26.62
C GLY A 176 -23.29 -4.35 -26.92
N ILE A 177 -22.29 -4.26 -26.03
CA ILE A 177 -21.13 -3.41 -26.24
C ILE A 177 -20.09 -4.14 -27.09
N ALA A 178 -19.71 -3.53 -28.21
CA ALA A 178 -18.70 -4.06 -29.13
C ALA A 178 -17.34 -3.36 -28.99
N ARG A 179 -17.31 -2.12 -28.51
CA ARG A 179 -16.09 -1.30 -28.45
C ARG A 179 -16.03 -0.47 -27.17
N VAL A 180 -14.82 -0.31 -26.63
CA VAL A 180 -14.48 0.65 -25.57
C VAL A 180 -13.42 1.62 -26.08
N THR A 181 -13.53 2.89 -25.73
CA THR A 181 -12.56 3.93 -26.06
C THR A 181 -12.32 4.81 -24.84
N ALA A 182 -11.07 4.91 -24.38
CA ALA A 182 -10.69 5.89 -23.37
C ALA A 182 -10.53 7.27 -24.01
N LEU A 183 -11.10 8.27 -23.37
CA LEU A 183 -10.95 9.67 -23.73
C LEU A 183 -9.85 10.29 -22.88
N THR A 184 -8.90 10.93 -23.55
CA THR A 184 -7.76 11.58 -22.92
C THR A 184 -7.59 13.00 -23.43
N GLY A 185 -6.75 13.81 -22.77
CA GLY A 185 -6.39 15.13 -23.29
C GLY A 185 -5.66 15.10 -24.63
N GLY A 186 -4.97 14.00 -24.95
CA GLY A 186 -4.23 13.80 -26.21
C GLY A 186 -5.04 13.13 -27.32
N GLY A 187 -6.32 12.79 -27.08
CA GLY A 187 -7.18 12.11 -28.05
C GLY A 187 -7.83 10.83 -27.52
N LYS A 188 -8.28 10.00 -28.45
CA LYS A 188 -9.01 8.76 -28.16
C LYS A 188 -8.06 7.56 -28.22
N VAL A 189 -8.17 6.66 -27.24
CA VAL A 189 -7.40 5.39 -27.20
C VAL A 189 -8.38 4.22 -27.18
N THR A 190 -8.35 3.39 -28.22
CA THR A 190 -9.22 2.21 -28.32
C THR A 190 -8.74 1.11 -27.39
N GLY A 191 -9.67 0.48 -26.66
CA GLY A 191 -9.39 -0.71 -25.86
C GLY A 191 -9.92 -1.98 -26.49
N THR A 192 -9.92 -3.05 -25.70
CA THR A 192 -10.33 -4.40 -26.11
C THR A 192 -11.44 -4.90 -25.20
N ILE A 193 -12.45 -5.57 -25.77
CA ILE A 193 -13.48 -6.30 -25.02
C ILE A 193 -13.23 -7.79 -25.19
N HIS A 194 -12.90 -8.44 -24.08
CA HIS A 194 -12.68 -9.86 -23.96
C HIS A 194 -13.98 -10.53 -23.53
N ARG A 195 -14.29 -11.71 -24.10
CA ARG A 195 -15.48 -12.49 -23.74
C ARG A 195 -15.07 -13.91 -23.28
N PRO A 196 -14.53 -14.06 -22.05
CA PRO A 196 -14.19 -15.38 -21.53
C PRO A 196 -15.42 -16.29 -21.50
N LYS A 197 -15.22 -17.59 -21.77
CA LYS A 197 -16.34 -18.54 -21.82
C LYS A 197 -17.01 -18.64 -20.46
N GLY A 198 -18.34 -18.59 -20.45
CA GLY A 198 -19.14 -18.69 -19.22
C GLY A 198 -19.09 -17.46 -18.32
N ALA A 199 -18.41 -16.38 -18.73
CA ALA A 199 -18.46 -15.11 -18.01
C ALA A 199 -19.84 -14.44 -18.15
N PRO A 200 -20.39 -13.84 -17.07
CA PRO A 200 -21.70 -13.18 -17.11
C PRO A 200 -21.71 -11.88 -17.93
N GLN A 201 -20.55 -11.26 -18.13
CA GLN A 201 -20.35 -10.04 -18.92
C GLN A 201 -18.98 -10.11 -19.61
N GLY A 202 -18.77 -9.30 -20.65
CA GLY A 202 -17.44 -9.08 -21.23
C GLY A 202 -16.55 -8.28 -20.28
N ILE A 203 -15.24 -8.50 -20.37
CA ILE A 203 -14.22 -7.77 -19.63
C ILE A 203 -13.55 -6.80 -20.59
N TRP A 204 -13.62 -5.51 -20.33
CA TRP A 204 -12.92 -4.53 -21.15
C TRP A 204 -11.59 -4.13 -20.53
N THR A 205 -10.62 -3.81 -21.38
CA THR A 205 -9.28 -3.33 -20.99
C THR A 205 -8.87 -2.18 -21.89
N VAL A 206 -8.21 -1.15 -21.35
CA VAL A 206 -7.61 -0.04 -22.12
C VAL A 206 -6.22 0.23 -21.55
N THR A 207 -5.19 0.29 -22.41
CA THR A 207 -3.83 0.68 -22.01
C THR A 207 -3.52 2.09 -22.50
N VAL A 208 -2.98 2.94 -21.63
CA VAL A 208 -2.59 4.33 -21.94
C VAL A 208 -1.22 4.67 -21.33
N PRO A 209 -0.53 5.70 -21.82
CA PRO A 209 0.64 6.25 -21.16
C PRO A 209 0.33 6.74 -19.73
N SER A 210 1.24 6.54 -18.78
CA SER A 210 1.00 6.85 -17.36
C SER A 210 0.94 8.34 -17.04
N ASP A 211 1.49 9.18 -17.92
CA ASP A 211 1.39 10.64 -17.87
C ASP A 211 0.08 11.17 -18.51
N THR A 212 -0.68 10.30 -19.15
CA THR A 212 -1.91 10.65 -19.85
C THR A 212 -3.12 10.48 -18.94
N ARG A 213 -3.81 11.58 -18.66
CA ARG A 213 -5.06 11.58 -17.90
C ARG A 213 -6.22 11.09 -18.76
N VAL A 214 -6.76 9.93 -18.43
CA VAL A 214 -8.09 9.48 -18.90
C VAL A 214 -9.16 10.27 -18.16
N THR A 215 -10.14 10.81 -18.88
CA THR A 215 -11.26 11.58 -18.33
C THR A 215 -12.57 10.80 -18.35
N ALA A 216 -12.76 9.92 -19.33
CA ALA A 216 -13.94 9.07 -19.46
C ALA A 216 -13.67 7.85 -20.36
N TYR A 217 -14.63 6.93 -20.38
CA TYR A 217 -14.68 5.80 -21.30
C TYR A 217 -15.99 5.86 -22.10
N GLU A 218 -15.88 5.82 -23.42
CA GLU A 218 -17.01 5.70 -24.35
C GLU A 218 -17.18 4.24 -24.77
N PHE A 219 -18.41 3.75 -24.66
CA PHE A 219 -18.78 2.40 -25.04
C PHE A 219 -19.76 2.45 -26.21
N ALA A 220 -19.47 1.68 -27.25
CA ALA A 220 -20.27 1.67 -28.47
C ALA A 220 -20.74 0.26 -28.84
N GLY A 221 -21.90 0.20 -29.47
CA GLY A 221 -22.47 -1.02 -30.05
C GLY A 221 -21.76 -1.42 -31.34
N ARG A 222 -22.32 -2.44 -32.01
CA ARG A 222 -21.74 -2.98 -33.24
C ARG A 222 -21.83 -2.02 -34.42
N ASP A 223 -22.86 -1.18 -34.44
CA ASP A 223 -23.09 -0.21 -35.52
C ASP A 223 -22.33 1.10 -35.28
N GLY A 224 -21.58 1.17 -34.18
CA GLY A 224 -20.69 2.28 -33.82
C GLY A 224 -21.37 3.39 -33.03
N GLU A 225 -22.68 3.27 -32.77
CA GLU A 225 -23.46 4.13 -31.90
C GLU A 225 -22.96 4.07 -30.45
N THR A 226 -22.83 5.23 -29.81
CA THR A 226 -22.46 5.30 -28.39
C THR A 226 -23.62 4.81 -27.53
N ILE A 227 -23.44 3.70 -26.83
CA ILE A 227 -24.43 3.13 -25.90
C ILE A 227 -24.36 3.85 -24.56
N THR A 228 -23.15 4.04 -24.04
CA THR A 228 -22.96 4.70 -22.74
C THR A 228 -21.58 5.36 -22.64
N ARG A 229 -21.46 6.26 -21.67
CA ARG A 229 -20.23 6.93 -21.29
C ARG A 229 -20.09 6.88 -19.79
N ILE A 230 -18.89 6.54 -19.32
CA ILE A 230 -18.55 6.52 -17.90
C ILE A 230 -17.45 7.54 -17.68
N ASP A 231 -17.74 8.60 -16.94
CA ASP A 231 -16.70 9.52 -16.50
C ASP A 231 -15.80 8.82 -15.47
N ARG A 232 -14.49 8.96 -15.64
CA ARG A 232 -13.52 8.29 -14.77
C ARG A 232 -13.60 8.94 -13.40
N GLN A 233 -13.88 8.12 -12.39
CA GLN A 233 -13.70 8.55 -11.02
C GLN A 233 -12.20 8.59 -10.74
N GLN A 234 -11.64 9.80 -10.63
CA GLN A 234 -10.25 9.91 -10.26
C GLN A 234 -10.06 9.28 -8.87
N GLY A 235 -9.20 8.27 -8.79
CA GLY A 235 -8.68 7.83 -7.51
C GLY A 235 -8.11 9.04 -6.78
N GLY A 236 -8.26 9.06 -5.45
CA GLY A 236 -7.67 10.10 -4.63
C GLY A 236 -6.18 10.22 -4.97
N VAL A 237 -5.75 11.41 -5.37
CA VAL A 237 -4.32 11.67 -5.53
C VAL A 237 -3.71 11.50 -4.14
N PRO A 238 -2.75 10.57 -3.95
CA PRO A 238 -2.14 10.39 -2.66
C PRO A 238 -1.59 11.73 -2.17
N PRO A 239 -1.83 12.10 -0.90
CA PRO A 239 -1.35 13.37 -0.34
C PRO A 239 0.13 13.65 -0.64
N GLU A 240 0.95 12.60 -0.66
CA GLU A 240 2.39 12.62 -0.94
C GLU A 240 2.73 13.17 -2.34
N ALA A 241 1.82 13.05 -3.31
CA ALA A 241 2.03 13.55 -4.66
C ALA A 241 2.00 15.09 -4.74
N ARG A 242 1.37 15.75 -3.76
CA ARG A 242 1.21 17.21 -3.71
C ARG A 242 1.88 17.85 -2.49
N ALA A 243 2.42 17.03 -1.59
CA ALA A 243 3.09 17.51 -0.39
C ALA A 243 4.44 18.15 -0.74
N GLU A 244 4.81 19.15 0.06
CA GLU A 244 6.17 19.70 0.07
C GLU A 244 7.06 18.87 1.01
N PRO A 245 8.37 18.77 0.73
CA PRO A 245 9.27 18.06 1.61
C PRO A 245 9.45 18.79 2.94
N VAL A 246 9.50 18.03 4.03
CA VAL A 246 9.92 18.45 5.35
C VAL A 246 11.43 18.65 5.34
N GLY A 247 11.84 19.92 5.24
CA GLY A 247 13.25 20.31 5.26
C GLY A 247 13.98 20.09 3.93
N ALA A 248 15.32 20.04 4.01
CA ALA A 248 16.16 19.93 2.83
C ALA A 248 15.96 18.58 2.13
N THR A 249 15.98 18.61 0.80
CA THR A 249 16.10 17.41 -0.02
C THR A 249 17.57 17.02 -0.18
N VAL A 250 17.83 15.75 -0.49
CA VAL A 250 19.18 15.25 -0.74
C VAL A 250 19.31 14.80 -2.18
N GLU A 251 20.26 15.41 -2.89
CA GLU A 251 20.69 14.91 -4.20
C GLU A 251 21.57 13.66 -4.02
N MET A 252 21.19 12.62 -4.74
CA MET A 252 21.79 11.30 -4.74
C MET A 252 22.34 10.98 -6.14
N PRO A 253 23.25 10.01 -6.28
CA PRO A 253 23.76 9.60 -7.60
C PRO A 253 22.64 9.35 -8.63
N GLY A 254 22.89 9.70 -9.90
CA GLY A 254 21.89 9.56 -10.97
C GLY A 254 20.83 10.66 -11.02
N LYS A 255 21.09 11.85 -10.43
CA LYS A 255 20.11 12.96 -10.33
C LYS A 255 18.84 12.59 -9.55
N LEU A 256 18.91 11.53 -8.74
CA LEU A 256 17.86 11.19 -7.81
C LEU A 256 17.84 12.23 -6.69
N VAL A 257 16.65 12.65 -6.31
CA VAL A 257 16.43 13.55 -5.17
C VAL A 257 15.51 12.84 -4.20
N VAL A 258 15.94 12.68 -2.95
CA VAL A 258 15.09 12.13 -1.89
C VAL A 258 14.67 13.24 -0.94
N GLY A 259 13.37 13.30 -0.65
CA GLY A 259 12.79 14.17 0.36
C GLY A 259 12.00 13.37 1.38
N LEU A 260 11.94 13.90 2.60
CA LEU A 260 11.01 13.45 3.63
C LEU A 260 9.71 14.23 3.48
N TYR A 261 8.56 13.58 3.50
CA TYR A 261 7.24 14.20 3.35
C TYR A 261 6.36 13.77 4.53
N GLU A 262 5.45 14.64 4.99
CA GLU A 262 4.59 14.36 6.14
C GLU A 262 3.13 14.36 5.70
N THR A 263 2.68 13.29 5.03
CA THR A 263 1.28 13.11 4.64
C THR A 263 0.96 11.65 4.32
N PRO A 264 -0.04 10.98 4.94
CA PRO A 264 -0.48 11.19 6.32
C PRO A 264 0.62 10.84 7.35
N ASP A 265 1.67 10.16 6.88
CA ASP A 265 2.79 9.64 7.65
C ASP A 265 4.11 10.22 7.14
N LYS A 266 5.15 10.17 7.97
CA LYS A 266 6.53 10.49 7.54
C LYS A 266 6.98 9.49 6.47
N THR A 267 6.99 9.93 5.22
CA THR A 267 7.28 9.10 4.05
C THR A 267 8.48 9.64 3.28
N LEU A 268 9.42 8.77 2.93
CA LEU A 268 10.47 9.12 1.99
C LEU A 268 9.97 8.96 0.55
N VAL A 269 10.02 10.03 -0.22
CA VAL A 269 9.69 10.03 -1.65
C VAL A 269 10.94 10.34 -2.46
N TRP A 270 11.24 9.45 -3.39
CA TRP A 270 12.33 9.57 -4.34
C TRP A 270 11.80 10.20 -5.62
N LYS A 271 12.49 11.23 -6.10
CA LYS A 271 12.18 11.98 -7.32
C LYS A 271 13.33 11.86 -8.31
N LEU A 272 13.00 11.75 -9.59
CA LEU A 272 13.93 11.84 -10.71
C LEU A 272 13.41 12.92 -11.66
N ASN A 273 14.23 13.94 -11.95
CA ASN A 273 13.80 15.10 -12.74
C ASN A 273 12.50 15.74 -12.23
N GLY A 274 12.34 15.82 -10.90
CA GLY A 274 11.16 16.38 -10.24
C GLY A 274 9.95 15.45 -10.14
N GLN A 275 9.93 14.33 -10.86
CA GLN A 275 8.83 13.35 -10.82
C GLN A 275 9.07 12.28 -9.77
N ALA A 276 8.05 11.90 -9.00
CA ALA A 276 8.17 10.79 -8.06
C ALA A 276 8.41 9.48 -8.82
N VAL A 277 9.42 8.70 -8.37
CA VAL A 277 9.83 7.43 -9.00
C VAL A 277 9.84 6.26 -8.02
N GLY A 278 9.78 6.52 -6.72
CA GLY A 278 9.53 5.51 -5.71
C GLY A 278 9.01 6.10 -4.41
N ARG A 279 7.97 5.48 -3.86
CA ARG A 279 7.59 5.62 -2.45
C ARG A 279 8.17 4.40 -1.76
N VAL A 280 9.21 4.58 -0.96
CA VAL A 280 9.92 3.41 -0.46
C VAL A 280 9.77 3.24 1.05
N HIS A 281 9.46 4.28 1.84
CA HIS A 281 9.58 4.12 3.30
C HIS A 281 8.49 4.90 4.05
N SER A 282 7.47 4.21 4.58
CA SER A 282 6.65 4.77 5.66
C SER A 282 7.41 4.60 6.97
N LEU A 283 7.74 5.70 7.63
CA LEU A 283 8.55 5.74 8.86
C LEU A 283 7.71 5.76 10.14
N THR A 284 6.40 5.51 10.04
CA THR A 284 5.47 5.48 11.19
C THR A 284 5.46 4.15 11.92
N PRO A 285 5.04 4.10 13.20
CA PRO A 285 4.89 2.84 13.94
C PRO A 285 3.95 1.87 13.20
N GLY A 286 4.47 0.75 12.71
CA GLY A 286 3.75 -0.22 11.86
C GLY A 286 3.98 -0.07 10.36
N GLY A 287 4.68 0.98 9.91
CA GLY A 287 5.36 1.05 8.60
C GLY A 287 6.71 0.33 8.65
N ALA A 288 7.61 0.59 7.70
CA ALA A 288 9.02 0.25 7.84
C ALA A 288 9.65 1.11 8.95
N ALA A 289 9.19 0.88 10.17
CA ALA A 289 9.38 1.76 11.31
C ALA A 289 10.69 1.35 11.96
N ILE A 290 11.60 2.29 12.15
CA ILE A 290 12.66 2.10 13.14
C ILE A 290 11.98 2.09 14.51
N GLY A 291 11.57 0.90 14.95
CA GLY A 291 10.93 0.67 16.23
C GLY A 291 11.88 1.04 17.37
N ARG A 292 11.80 2.29 17.83
CA ARG A 292 12.38 2.80 19.09
C ARG A 292 13.75 2.21 19.42
N GLY A 293 14.67 2.29 18.46
CA GLY A 293 15.84 1.42 18.44
C GLY A 293 17.18 2.03 18.77
N GLY A 294 17.40 3.27 18.37
CA GLY A 294 18.76 3.79 18.26
C GLY A 294 19.49 3.18 17.07
N SER A 295 20.74 3.60 16.89
CA SER A 295 21.64 3.25 15.76
C SER A 295 21.86 1.76 15.56
N ASP A 296 21.60 0.92 16.57
CA ASP A 296 22.00 -0.48 16.61
C ASP A 296 20.87 -1.49 16.35
N LYS A 297 19.64 -1.03 16.06
CA LYS A 297 18.54 -1.93 15.73
C LYS A 297 18.38 -2.11 14.22
N PRO A 298 17.94 -3.30 13.76
CA PRO A 298 17.61 -3.53 12.36
C PRO A 298 16.44 -2.63 11.94
N LEU A 299 16.30 -2.41 10.63
CA LEU A 299 15.03 -1.90 10.10
C LEU A 299 13.94 -2.92 10.44
N ILE A 300 12.71 -2.48 10.57
CA ILE A 300 11.57 -3.36 10.87
C ILE A 300 10.55 -3.15 9.76
N ASP A 301 10.01 -4.23 9.18
CA ASP A 301 8.94 -4.16 8.18
C ASP A 301 7.56 -3.87 8.81
N MET A 302 6.52 -3.81 7.98
CA MET A 302 5.15 -3.53 8.44
C MET A 302 4.57 -4.61 9.36
N ASP A 303 5.09 -5.84 9.29
CA ASP A 303 4.70 -6.97 10.14
C ASP A 303 5.50 -7.00 11.46
N GLY A 304 6.39 -6.03 11.69
CA GLY A 304 7.24 -5.99 12.87
C GLY A 304 8.48 -6.87 12.77
N ARG A 305 8.84 -7.37 11.59
CA ARG A 305 9.99 -8.27 11.39
C ARG A 305 11.25 -7.49 11.02
N PRO A 306 12.42 -7.88 11.56
CA PRO A 306 13.70 -7.31 11.14
C PRO A 306 13.94 -7.43 9.62
N MET A 307 14.45 -6.37 9.01
CA MET A 307 14.93 -6.34 7.62
C MET A 307 16.27 -5.61 7.53
N ASN A 308 17.12 -5.95 6.57
CA ASN A 308 18.45 -5.32 6.43
C ASN A 308 18.44 -4.15 5.46
N VAL A 309 17.58 -4.25 4.45
CA VAL A 309 17.48 -3.28 3.36
C VAL A 309 16.04 -3.18 2.87
N GLN A 310 15.63 -1.97 2.53
CA GLN A 310 14.42 -1.75 1.75
C GLN A 310 14.83 -1.14 0.41
N LEU A 311 14.64 -1.91 -0.65
CA LEU A 311 15.07 -1.58 -2.01
C LEU A 311 13.87 -1.11 -2.85
N GLY A 312 14.07 0.00 -3.57
CA GLY A 312 13.23 0.43 -4.67
C GLY A 312 14.06 0.55 -5.96
N ASP A 313 13.40 0.43 -7.10
CA ASP A 313 14.02 0.61 -8.40
C ASP A 313 13.09 1.35 -9.37
N HIS A 314 13.70 2.08 -10.30
CA HIS A 314 13.01 2.76 -11.38
C HIS A 314 13.92 2.84 -12.61
N LYS A 315 13.64 2.02 -13.63
CA LYS A 315 14.48 1.88 -14.83
C LYS A 315 15.92 1.50 -14.43
N GLU A 316 16.91 2.27 -14.88
CA GLU A 316 18.32 2.04 -14.53
C GLU A 316 18.68 2.43 -13.08
N HIS A 317 17.77 3.04 -12.32
CA HIS A 317 18.05 3.53 -10.97
C HIS A 317 17.60 2.53 -9.91
N TRP A 318 18.42 2.37 -8.87
CA TRP A 318 18.07 1.61 -7.67
C TRP A 318 18.45 2.41 -6.43
N PHE A 319 17.61 2.36 -5.40
CA PHE A 319 17.71 3.25 -4.25
C PHE A 319 16.97 2.67 -3.05
N GLY A 320 17.22 3.22 -1.86
CA GLY A 320 16.53 2.74 -0.67
C GLY A 320 17.17 3.17 0.64
N ILE A 321 16.83 2.44 1.69
CA ILE A 321 17.43 2.58 3.03
C ILE A 321 17.99 1.26 3.55
N THR A 322 18.99 1.39 4.41
CA THR A 322 19.61 0.29 5.15
C THR A 322 19.98 0.77 6.58
N SER A 323 20.45 -0.14 7.42
CA SER A 323 20.89 0.15 8.79
C SER A 323 22.06 1.15 8.84
N THR A 324 22.30 1.74 10.03
CA THR A 324 23.42 2.69 10.22
C THR A 324 24.81 2.09 10.05
N LYS A 325 24.94 0.76 10.16
CA LYS A 325 26.23 0.05 10.07
C LYS A 325 26.68 -0.14 8.63
N THR A 326 25.74 -0.15 7.69
CA THR A 326 26.03 -0.35 6.26
C THR A 326 26.64 0.91 5.64
N ALA A 327 27.92 0.88 5.30
CA ALA A 327 28.63 1.97 4.61
C ALA A 327 28.49 1.90 3.08
N ARG A 328 28.22 0.70 2.55
CA ARG A 328 28.16 0.45 1.11
C ARG A 328 27.20 -0.70 0.81
N VAL A 329 26.49 -0.62 -0.31
CA VAL A 329 25.61 -1.68 -0.81
C VAL A 329 26.09 -2.11 -2.19
N GLU A 330 26.01 -3.41 -2.51
CA GLU A 330 26.22 -3.94 -3.85
C GLU A 330 24.98 -4.69 -4.34
N LEU A 331 24.70 -4.59 -5.64
CA LEU A 331 23.89 -5.59 -6.35
C LEU A 331 24.85 -6.50 -7.12
N VAL A 332 24.67 -7.80 -6.97
CA VAL A 332 25.41 -8.85 -7.67
C VAL A 332 24.42 -9.62 -8.55
N PHE A 333 24.68 -9.65 -9.85
CA PHE A 333 23.83 -10.30 -10.83
C PHE A 333 24.27 -11.75 -11.10
N PRO A 334 23.41 -12.61 -11.68
CA PRO A 334 23.73 -14.01 -11.93
C PRO A 334 24.93 -14.23 -12.85
N ASP A 335 25.26 -13.27 -13.71
CA ASP A 335 26.42 -13.29 -14.60
C ASP A 335 27.74 -12.85 -13.90
N GLY A 336 27.67 -12.49 -12.61
CA GLY A 336 28.79 -11.98 -11.83
C GLY A 336 29.02 -10.47 -11.96
N THR A 337 28.23 -9.75 -12.78
CA THR A 337 28.28 -8.28 -12.85
C THR A 337 27.90 -7.70 -11.49
N THR A 338 28.63 -6.66 -11.06
CA THR A 338 28.36 -5.96 -9.80
C THR A 338 28.23 -4.46 -9.98
N VAL A 339 27.28 -3.85 -9.27
CA VAL A 339 27.15 -2.40 -9.16
C VAL A 339 27.11 -2.00 -7.69
N LYS A 340 27.67 -0.83 -7.35
CA LYS A 340 27.91 -0.44 -5.95
C LYS A 340 27.35 0.95 -5.67
N ALA A 341 26.78 1.13 -4.48
CA ALA A 341 26.34 2.43 -3.98
C ALA A 341 26.95 2.71 -2.60
N ARG A 342 27.54 3.89 -2.42
CA ARG A 342 27.91 4.37 -1.07
C ARG A 342 26.66 4.85 -0.35
N THR A 343 26.57 4.59 0.95
CA THR A 343 25.44 5.04 1.75
C THR A 343 25.69 6.43 2.34
N ARG A 344 24.64 7.21 2.54
CA ARG A 344 24.67 8.53 3.21
C ARG A 344 23.86 8.51 4.50
N PRO A 345 24.30 9.23 5.56
CA PRO A 345 23.50 9.37 6.77
C PRO A 345 22.12 9.99 6.49
N ASP A 346 21.13 9.63 7.32
CA ASP A 346 19.84 10.32 7.40
C ASP A 346 20.06 11.82 7.78
N PRO A 347 19.82 12.77 6.86
CA PRO A 347 20.03 14.20 7.12
C PRO A 347 18.96 14.79 8.05
N TRP A 348 17.80 14.13 8.17
CA TRP A 348 16.67 14.60 8.97
C TRP A 348 16.75 14.10 10.41
N LYS A 349 17.65 13.16 10.70
CA LYS A 349 17.85 12.56 12.04
C LYS A 349 16.57 11.96 12.62
N VAL A 350 15.70 11.42 11.76
CA VAL A 350 14.38 10.93 12.14
C VAL A 350 14.37 9.43 12.39
N GLY A 351 15.31 8.68 11.83
CA GLY A 351 15.15 7.23 11.74
C GLY A 351 16.38 6.38 11.96
N GLY A 352 17.59 6.92 12.10
CA GLY A 352 18.76 6.04 12.32
C GLY A 352 18.93 5.01 11.19
N PHE A 353 18.77 5.46 9.95
CA PHE A 353 19.03 4.68 8.74
C PHE A 353 20.09 5.39 7.89
N ARG A 354 20.48 4.73 6.79
CA ARG A 354 21.31 5.33 5.75
C ARG A 354 20.65 5.18 4.40
N LEU A 355 20.70 6.24 3.62
CA LEU A 355 20.20 6.31 2.26
C LEU A 355 21.23 5.70 1.30
N PHE A 356 20.81 5.02 0.25
CA PHE A 356 21.68 4.67 -0.86
C PHE A 356 20.97 4.88 -2.19
N ALA A 357 21.76 5.12 -3.23
CA ALA A 357 21.29 5.11 -4.60
C ALA A 357 22.44 4.81 -5.54
N GLY A 358 22.14 4.11 -6.63
CA GLY A 358 23.07 3.82 -7.72
C GLY A 358 22.32 3.65 -9.04
N THR A 359 23.10 3.42 -10.10
CA THR A 359 22.57 3.06 -11.41
C THR A 359 23.07 1.67 -11.82
N GLN A 360 22.31 1.01 -12.67
CA GLN A 360 22.63 -0.30 -13.23
C GLN A 360 22.03 -0.39 -14.64
N ARG A 361 22.76 -1.02 -15.56
CA ARG A 361 22.32 -1.25 -16.95
C ARG A 361 22.35 -2.72 -17.32
N HIS A 362 22.38 -3.59 -16.32
CA HIS A 362 22.42 -5.03 -16.52
C HIS A 362 21.06 -5.52 -17.03
N THR A 363 19.97 -5.01 -16.46
CA THR A 363 18.61 -5.42 -16.84
C THR A 363 17.60 -4.30 -16.73
N ASP A 364 16.56 -4.37 -17.55
CA ASP A 364 15.36 -3.54 -17.43
C ASP A 364 14.50 -3.91 -16.22
N ASP A 365 14.63 -5.14 -15.70
CA ASP A 365 13.82 -5.65 -14.60
C ASP A 365 14.64 -6.55 -13.66
N LEU A 366 15.14 -5.93 -12.58
CA LEU A 366 15.97 -6.59 -11.55
C LEU A 366 15.40 -7.94 -11.09
N TYR A 367 14.09 -8.00 -10.84
CA TYR A 367 13.47 -9.17 -10.24
C TYR A 367 13.20 -10.30 -11.23
N ARG A 368 13.10 -10.01 -12.52
CA ARG A 368 12.93 -11.05 -13.55
C ARG A 368 14.19 -11.90 -13.65
N ASP A 369 15.34 -11.25 -13.65
CA ASP A 369 16.62 -11.91 -13.87
C ASP A 369 17.22 -12.43 -12.55
N GLY A 370 16.76 -11.88 -11.43
CA GLY A 370 17.24 -12.17 -10.09
C GLY A 370 18.53 -11.43 -9.77
N PHE A 371 18.78 -11.20 -8.49
CA PHE A 371 19.99 -10.54 -8.01
C PHE A 371 20.23 -10.88 -6.54
N ARG A 372 21.45 -10.66 -6.07
CA ARG A 372 21.78 -10.61 -4.65
C ARG A 372 22.12 -9.19 -4.26
N ILE A 373 21.56 -8.71 -3.15
CA ILE A 373 21.93 -7.41 -2.56
C ILE A 373 22.74 -7.64 -1.30
N ILE A 374 23.90 -6.98 -1.18
CA ILE A 374 24.87 -7.19 -0.10
C ILE A 374 25.20 -5.85 0.56
N GLY A 375 25.17 -5.80 1.89
CA GLY A 375 25.59 -4.65 2.67
C GLY A 375 26.96 -4.86 3.31
N TYR A 376 27.82 -3.84 3.21
CA TYR A 376 29.16 -3.85 3.76
C TYR A 376 29.35 -2.76 4.80
N SER A 377 30.18 -3.04 5.80
CA SER A 377 30.68 -2.09 6.79
C SER A 377 31.71 -1.14 6.19
N ARG A 378 32.23 -0.21 6.99
CA ARG A 378 33.24 0.78 6.55
C ARG A 378 34.61 0.15 6.25
N ASP A 379 34.99 -0.86 7.01
CA ASP A 379 36.19 -1.69 6.84
C ASP A 379 36.04 -2.74 5.72
N GLY A 380 34.85 -2.85 5.12
CA GLY A 380 34.60 -3.73 3.99
C GLY A 380 34.15 -5.14 4.35
N ALA A 381 33.89 -5.41 5.63
CA ALA A 381 33.27 -6.66 6.06
C ALA A 381 31.82 -6.73 5.58
N GLU A 382 31.39 -7.91 5.16
CA GLU A 382 29.98 -8.18 4.85
C GLU A 382 29.17 -8.16 6.15
N LEU A 383 28.07 -7.41 6.16
CA LEU A 383 27.15 -7.32 7.29
C LEU A 383 25.91 -8.17 7.08
N TRP A 384 25.42 -8.23 5.84
CA TRP A 384 24.20 -8.94 5.47
C TRP A 384 24.16 -9.13 3.95
N GLN A 385 23.37 -10.12 3.53
CA GLN A 385 23.02 -10.36 2.13
C GLN A 385 21.55 -10.81 2.03
N GLU A 386 20.88 -10.43 0.95
CA GLU A 386 19.53 -10.91 0.61
C GLU A 386 19.53 -11.42 -0.85
N ASP A 387 19.08 -12.66 -1.05
CA ASP A 387 18.92 -13.27 -2.37
C ASP A 387 17.51 -13.01 -2.90
N HIS A 388 17.42 -12.39 -4.09
CA HIS A 388 16.18 -12.21 -4.83
C HIS A 388 16.19 -13.11 -6.07
N GLY A 389 15.50 -14.24 -5.98
CA GLY A 389 15.34 -15.17 -7.10
C GLY A 389 14.53 -14.58 -8.26
N LYS A 390 14.55 -15.29 -9.39
CA LYS A 390 13.76 -14.94 -10.59
C LYS A 390 12.26 -15.02 -10.29
N SER A 391 11.49 -13.99 -10.66
CA SER A 391 10.06 -13.85 -10.35
C SER A 391 9.10 -14.06 -11.51
#